data_AF-A0A9K3EH16-F1
#
_entry.id   AF-A0A9K3EH16-F1
#
_cell.length_a   1.000
_cell.length_b   1.000
_cell.length_c   1.000
_cell.angle_alpha   90.00
_cell.angle_beta   90.00
_cell.angle_gamma   90.00
#
_symmetry.space_group_name_H-M   'P 1'
#
loop_
_entity.id
_entity.type
_entity.pdbx_description
1 polymer ?
#
loop_
_entity_poly.entity_id
_entity_poly.type
_entity_poly.pdbx_seq_one_letter_code
_entity_poly.pdbx_strand_id
1 'polypeptide(L)'
;MASPHGPTTLYMFPVVILSTIACNVGLAALEPVRIGEPADPLATPLKILSEWYFFPVFSILRTVPKKLLGILLLVSIRSGLLTIPFLKNVIKFQNPFHRLVTIVFLIDTVVPIWLAIGATLPFDIPNFRYTSIFQLICMQIIDILF
;
A
#
# COMPACT_ATOMS: atom_id res chain seq x y z
N MET A 1 -16.47 -31.57 23.55
CA MET A 1 -16.18 -30.16 23.86
C MET A 1 -16.24 -29.40 22.54
N ALA A 2 -17.43 -28.92 22.15
CA ALA A 2 -17.63 -28.22 20.89
C ALA A 2 -16.84 -26.90 20.92
N SER A 3 -16.15 -26.54 19.83
CA SER A 3 -15.52 -25.22 19.73
C SER A 3 -16.59 -24.13 19.90
N PRO A 4 -16.28 -22.96 20.47
CA PRO A 4 -17.22 -21.85 20.65
C PRO A 4 -17.62 -21.18 19.31
N HIS A 5 -17.45 -21.87 18.18
CA HIS A 5 -17.81 -21.43 16.84
C HIS A 5 -19.26 -21.85 16.61
N GLY A 6 -20.18 -21.12 17.24
CA GLY A 6 -21.60 -21.39 17.14
C GLY A 6 -22.19 -21.10 15.75
N PRO A 7 -23.50 -21.31 15.57
CA PRO A 7 -24.21 -21.04 14.33
C PRO A 7 -24.10 -19.56 13.89
N THR A 8 -23.92 -18.64 14.84
CA THR A 8 -23.78 -17.19 14.59
C THR A 8 -22.59 -16.82 13.70
N THR A 9 -21.44 -17.47 13.86
CA THR A 9 -20.27 -17.26 12.98
C THR A 9 -20.54 -17.80 11.58
N LEU A 10 -21.25 -18.92 11.46
CA LEU A 10 -21.59 -19.53 10.18
C LEU A 10 -22.58 -18.68 9.37
N TYR A 11 -23.55 -18.04 10.04
CA TYR A 11 -24.48 -17.09 9.41
C TYR A 11 -23.84 -15.75 9.04
N MET A 12 -22.71 -15.37 9.62
CA MET A 12 -22.00 -14.14 9.27
C MET A 12 -21.37 -14.19 7.87
N PHE A 13 -20.85 -15.35 7.46
CA PHE A 13 -20.22 -15.52 6.15
C PHE A 13 -21.14 -15.18 4.96
N PRO A 14 -22.36 -15.75 4.81
CA PRO A 14 -23.23 -15.43 3.69
C PRO A 14 -23.71 -13.97 3.69
N VAL A 15 -23.90 -13.37 4.87
CA VAL A 15 -24.28 -11.94 4.98
C VAL A 15 -23.16 -11.04 4.46
N VAL A 16 -21.90 -11.32 4.82
CA VAL A 16 -20.75 -10.54 4.32
C VAL A 16 -20.59 -10.72 2.82
N ILE A 17 -20.71 -11.95 2.30
CA ILE A 17 -20.60 -12.23 0.87
C ILE A 17 -21.65 -11.46 0.07
N LEU A 18 -22.92 -11.55 0.48
CA LEU A 18 -24.01 -10.84 -0.21
C LEU A 18 -23.83 -9.31 -0.12
N SER A 19 -23.36 -8.79 1.02
CA SER A 19 -23.11 -7.36 1.21
C SER A 19 -21.99 -6.85 0.31
N THR A 20 -20.88 -7.58 0.19
CA THR A 20 -19.76 -7.21 -0.70
C THR A 20 -20.17 -7.25 -2.17
N ILE A 21 -20.94 -8.27 -2.59
CA ILE A 21 -21.46 -8.36 -3.96
C ILE A 21 -22.41 -7.18 -4.25
N ALA A 22 -23.33 -6.88 -3.32
CA ALA A 22 -24.26 -5.77 -3.48
C ALA A 22 -23.54 -4.42 -3.61
N CYS A 23 -22.48 -4.20 -2.82
CA CYS A 23 -21.67 -2.98 -2.91
C CYS A 23 -20.94 -2.86 -4.27
N ASN A 24 -20.31 -3.95 -4.74
CA ASN A 24 -19.61 -3.96 -6.03
C ASN A 24 -20.57 -3.75 -7.22
N VAL A 25 -21.75 -4.40 -7.20
CA VAL A 25 -22.78 -4.21 -8.24
C VAL A 25 -23.35 -2.80 -8.19
N GLY A 26 -23.60 -2.26 -6.99
CA GLY A 26 -24.06 -0.88 -6.81
C GLY A 26 -23.06 0.13 -7.39
N LEU A 27 -21.77 -0.03 -7.12
CA LEU A 27 -20.73 0.84 -7.68
C LEU A 27 -20.65 0.70 -9.20
N ALA A 28 -20.69 -0.52 -9.75
CA ALA A 28 -20.65 -0.76 -11.18
C ALA A 28 -21.87 -0.17 -11.95
N ALA A 29 -23.04 -0.13 -11.31
CA ALA A 29 -24.25 0.45 -11.88
C ALA A 29 -24.25 1.98 -11.83
N LEU A 30 -23.72 2.58 -10.76
CA LEU A 30 -23.65 4.04 -10.59
C LEU A 30 -22.52 4.67 -11.40
N GLU A 31 -21.37 4.00 -11.52
CA GLU A 31 -20.18 4.48 -12.22
C GLU A 31 -19.75 3.47 -13.31
N PRO A 32 -20.40 3.46 -14.48
CA PRO A 32 -20.03 2.55 -15.55
C PRO A 32 -18.62 2.86 -16.08
N VAL A 33 -17.87 1.81 -16.41
CA VAL A 33 -16.50 1.95 -16.91
C VAL A 33 -16.47 2.77 -18.21
N ARG A 34 -15.57 3.74 -18.27
CA ARG A 34 -15.31 4.52 -19.49
C ARG A 34 -14.26 3.79 -20.30
N ILE A 35 -14.63 3.34 -21.50
CA ILE A 35 -13.68 2.77 -22.46
C ILE A 35 -12.91 3.95 -23.08
N GLY A 36 -11.59 3.95 -22.91
CA GLY A 36 -10.72 4.99 -23.47
C GLY A 36 -10.53 4.85 -24.98
N GLU A 37 -9.83 5.82 -25.58
CA GLU A 37 -9.41 5.75 -26.97
C GLU A 37 -8.43 4.57 -27.19
N PRO A 38 -8.43 3.94 -28.38
CA PRO A 38 -7.46 2.90 -28.69
C PRO A 38 -6.03 3.43 -28.56
N ALA A 39 -5.11 2.56 -28.11
CA ALA A 39 -3.73 2.95 -27.87
C ALA A 39 -3.03 3.38 -29.16
N ASP A 40 -2.55 4.62 -29.20
CA ASP A 40 -1.69 5.15 -30.27
C ASP A 40 -0.23 5.22 -29.77
N PRO A 41 0.72 4.52 -30.40
CA PRO A 41 2.13 4.54 -29.98
C PRO A 41 2.84 5.88 -30.23
N LEU A 42 2.29 6.78 -31.05
CA LEU A 42 2.92 8.06 -31.41
C LEU A 42 2.39 9.25 -30.59
N ALA A 43 1.29 9.07 -29.86
CA ALA A 43 0.65 10.13 -29.08
C ALA A 43 0.64 9.77 -27.58
N THR A 44 1.48 10.44 -26.79
CA THR A 44 1.43 10.33 -25.33
C THR A 44 0.33 11.21 -24.73
N PRO A 45 -0.57 10.66 -23.89
CA PRO A 45 -1.61 11.45 -23.24
C PRO A 45 -1.01 12.45 -22.24
N LEU A 46 -1.70 13.59 -22.05
CA LEU A 46 -1.27 14.71 -21.20
C LEU A 46 -1.04 14.33 -19.72
N LYS A 47 -1.71 13.29 -19.22
CA LYS A 47 -1.59 12.83 -17.83
C LYS A 47 -1.46 11.30 -17.79
N ILE A 48 -0.23 10.83 -17.60
CA ILE A 48 0.07 9.40 -17.40
C ILE A 48 0.06 9.14 -15.90
N LEU A 49 -1.03 8.57 -15.39
CA LEU A 49 -1.15 8.10 -14.01
C LEU A 49 -1.36 6.59 -14.02
N SER A 50 -0.77 5.90 -13.04
CA SER A 50 -1.06 4.49 -12.80
C SER A 50 -2.43 4.31 -12.15
N GLU A 51 -2.78 3.08 -11.79
CA GLU A 51 -3.91 2.84 -10.89
C GLU A 51 -3.57 3.29 -9.46
N TRP A 52 -4.61 3.51 -8.65
CA TRP A 52 -4.51 4.18 -7.34
C TRP A 52 -3.64 3.42 -6.32
N TYR A 53 -3.66 2.09 -6.35
CA TYR A 53 -2.83 1.26 -5.48
C TYR A 53 -1.36 1.25 -5.90
N PHE A 54 -1.04 1.67 -7.12
CA PHE A 54 0.33 1.86 -7.60
C PHE A 54 0.84 3.29 -7.41
N PHE A 55 0.03 4.24 -6.93
CA PHE A 55 0.45 5.62 -6.71
C PHE A 55 1.69 5.78 -5.82
N PRO A 56 1.85 5.07 -4.69
CA PRO A 56 3.06 5.21 -3.87
C PRO A 56 4.33 4.81 -4.65
N VAL A 57 4.25 3.69 -5.38
CA VAL A 57 5.34 3.15 -6.21
C VAL A 57 5.67 4.09 -7.38
N PHE A 58 4.64 4.61 -8.05
CA PHE A 58 4.77 5.58 -9.13
C PHE A 58 5.44 6.87 -8.64
N SER A 59 5.06 7.35 -7.44
CA SER A 59 5.64 8.54 -6.82
C SER A 59 7.14 8.35 -6.53
N ILE A 60 7.55 7.19 -6.03
CA ILE A 60 8.96 6.88 -5.78
C ILE A 60 9.77 6.85 -7.10
N LEU A 61 9.21 6.23 -8.14
CA LEU A 61 9.88 6.08 -9.45
C LEU A 61 10.15 7.42 -10.15
N ARG A 62 9.22 8.38 -10.09
CA ARG A 62 9.44 9.72 -10.68
C ARG A 62 10.45 10.54 -9.86
N THR A 63 10.45 10.37 -8.54
CA THR A 63 11.21 11.18 -7.59
C THR A 63 12.71 10.83 -7.54
N VAL A 64 13.07 9.59 -7.88
CA VAL A 64 14.44 9.12 -7.81
C VAL A 64 15.13 9.23 -9.18
N PRO A 65 16.19 10.06 -9.32
CA PRO A 65 16.84 10.29 -10.61
C PRO A 65 17.66 9.08 -11.12
N LYS A 66 18.03 8.15 -10.23
CA LYS A 66 18.82 6.95 -10.55
C LYS A 66 17.90 5.74 -10.74
N LYS A 67 17.83 5.21 -11.97
CA LYS A 67 16.98 4.06 -12.34
C LYS A 67 17.19 2.83 -11.43
N LEU A 68 18.44 2.52 -11.08
CA LEU A 68 18.78 1.37 -10.23
C LEU A 68 18.28 1.54 -8.79
N LEU A 69 18.40 2.75 -8.22
CA LEU A 69 17.97 3.03 -6.85
C LEU A 69 16.44 2.93 -6.74
N GLY A 70 15.72 3.44 -7.76
CA GLY A 70 14.27 3.32 -7.86
C GLY A 70 13.78 1.88 -7.86
N ILE A 71 14.45 0.97 -8.58
CA ILE A 71 14.08 -0.45 -8.59
C ILE A 71 14.39 -1.12 -7.25
N LEU A 72 15.54 -0.80 -6.65
CA LEU A 72 15.93 -1.34 -5.35
C LEU A 72 14.93 -0.94 -4.25
N LEU A 73 14.40 0.29 -4.30
CA LEU A 73 13.33 0.79 -3.42
C LEU A 73 12.05 -0.04 -3.50
N LEU A 74 11.67 -0.51 -4.69
CA LEU A 74 10.46 -1.32 -4.85
C LEU A 74 10.65 -2.73 -4.30
N VAL A 75 11.84 -3.29 -4.49
CA VAL A 75 12.19 -4.59 -3.93
C VAL A 75 12.27 -4.51 -2.40
N SER A 76 12.83 -3.43 -1.85
CA SER A 76 12.95 -3.27 -0.40
C SER A 76 11.59 -3.20 0.30
N ILE A 77 10.58 -2.59 -0.33
CA ILE A 77 9.21 -2.55 0.21
C ILE A 77 8.63 -3.97 0.36
N ARG A 78 8.83 -4.81 -0.66
CA ARG A 78 8.31 -6.19 -0.64
C ARG A 78 9.14 -7.10 0.28
N SER A 79 10.44 -6.89 0.38
CA SER A 79 11.30 -7.69 1.27
C SER A 79 11.02 -7.39 2.74
N GLY A 80 10.87 -6.11 3.12
CA GLY A 80 10.58 -5.74 4.51
C GLY A 80 9.29 -6.35 5.04
N LEU A 81 8.26 -6.47 4.19
CA LEU A 81 7.00 -7.14 4.56
C LEU A 81 7.19 -8.65 4.82
N LEU A 82 8.14 -9.29 4.13
CA LEU A 82 8.43 -10.71 4.27
C LEU A 82 9.21 -11.02 5.57
N THR A 83 9.97 -10.05 6.10
CA THR A 83 10.71 -10.19 7.36
C THR A 83 9.80 -10.15 8.61
N ILE A 84 8.59 -9.59 8.51
CA ILE A 84 7.63 -9.42 9.63
C ILE A 84 7.33 -10.69 10.44
N PRO A 85 7.02 -11.87 9.86
CA PRO A 85 6.76 -13.08 10.64
C PRO A 85 7.96 -13.52 11.49
N PHE A 86 9.18 -13.31 11.00
CA PHE A 86 10.41 -13.64 11.74
C PHE A 86 10.57 -12.71 12.95
N LEU A 87 10.24 -11.43 12.81
CA LEU A 87 10.22 -10.44 13.89
C LEU A 87 9.21 -10.80 15.01
N LYS A 88 8.06 -11.36 14.66
CA LYS A 88 7.02 -11.75 15.64
C LYS A 88 7.44 -12.93 16.52
N ASN A 89 8.37 -13.79 16.07
CA ASN A 89 8.86 -14.93 16.84
C ASN A 89 9.71 -14.52 18.05
N VAL A 90 10.41 -13.38 17.98
CA VAL A 90 11.24 -12.88 19.09
C VAL A 90 10.38 -12.27 20.21
N ILE A 91 9.18 -11.79 19.88
CA ILE A 91 8.42 -10.94 20.79
C ILE A 91 7.05 -11.55 21.14
N LYS A 92 7.00 -12.16 22.33
CA LYS A 92 5.94 -13.04 22.86
C LYS A 92 4.54 -12.41 23.02
N PHE A 93 4.42 -11.08 23.04
CA PHE A 93 3.15 -10.39 23.26
C PHE A 93 2.44 -10.04 21.94
N GLN A 94 1.21 -10.51 21.75
CA GLN A 94 0.42 -10.23 20.53
C GLN A 94 -0.37 -8.92 20.57
N ASN A 95 -0.51 -8.29 21.74
CA ASN A 95 -1.34 -7.09 21.91
C ASN A 95 -0.67 -5.85 21.24
N PRO A 96 -1.33 -5.16 20.30
CA PRO A 96 -0.76 -4.01 19.58
C PRO A 96 -0.57 -2.76 20.45
N PHE A 97 -1.17 -2.68 21.65
CA PHE A 97 -1.17 -1.44 22.45
C PHE A 97 0.10 -1.19 23.28
N HIS A 98 1.06 -2.12 23.36
CA HIS A 98 2.22 -1.99 24.25
C HIS A 98 3.58 -1.84 23.55
N ARG A 99 3.63 -1.62 22.22
CA ARG A 99 4.90 -1.77 21.49
C ARG A 99 5.27 -0.58 20.62
N LEU A 100 6.55 -0.19 20.70
CA LEU A 100 7.20 0.73 19.75
C LEU A 100 7.03 0.30 18.28
N VAL A 101 6.95 -1.01 18.01
CA VAL A 101 6.68 -1.55 16.67
C VAL A 101 5.31 -1.12 16.12
N THR A 102 4.30 -0.86 16.96
CA THR A 102 3.00 -0.35 16.49
C THR A 102 3.12 1.08 15.99
N ILE A 103 3.93 1.91 16.64
CA ILE A 103 4.21 3.28 16.19
C ILE A 103 4.97 3.24 14.87
N VAL A 104 5.95 2.36 14.75
CA VAL A 104 6.71 2.16 13.51
C VAL A 104 5.80 1.69 12.37
N PHE A 105 4.88 0.75 12.63
CA PHE A 105 3.87 0.32 11.66
C PHE A 105 2.92 1.46 11.24
N LEU A 106 2.48 2.30 12.19
CA LEU A 106 1.64 3.45 11.86
C LEU A 106 2.38 4.46 10.97
N ILE A 107 3.65 4.75 11.28
CA ILE A 107 4.48 5.61 10.42
C ILE A 107 4.62 4.99 9.03
N ASP A 108 4.89 3.69 8.95
CA ASP A 108 5.00 2.95 7.68
C ASP A 108 3.70 2.96 6.87
N THR A 109 2.52 3.04 7.49
CA THR A 109 1.25 3.20 6.75
C THR A 109 0.98 4.63 6.30
N VAL A 110 1.40 5.64 7.06
CA VAL A 110 1.12 7.05 6.76
C VAL A 110 2.00 7.59 5.63
N VAL A 111 3.28 7.18 5.56
CA VAL A 111 4.22 7.68 4.55
C VAL A 111 3.84 7.28 3.10
N PRO A 112 3.43 6.05 2.79
CA PRO A 112 2.91 5.67 1.48
C PRO A 112 1.63 6.41 1.11
N ILE A 113 0.74 6.69 2.07
CA ILE A 113 -0.48 7.48 1.84
C ILE A 113 -0.11 8.90 1.43
N TRP A 114 0.86 9.51 2.13
CA TRP A 114 1.39 10.82 1.77
C TRP A 114 2.03 10.83 0.36
N LEU A 115 2.79 9.78 0.03
CA LEU A 115 3.38 9.62 -1.30
C LEU A 115 2.32 9.41 -2.39
N ALA A 116 1.23 8.71 -2.09
CA ALA A 116 0.12 8.48 -3.01
C ALA A 116 -0.63 9.78 -3.34
N ILE A 117 -0.89 10.61 -2.33
CA ILE A 117 -1.47 11.96 -2.54
C ILE A 117 -0.51 12.78 -3.41
N GLY A 118 0.78 12.72 -3.08
CA GLY A 118 1.85 13.36 -3.84
C GLY A 118 1.88 12.98 -5.32
N ALA A 119 1.57 11.72 -5.66
CA ALA A 119 1.59 11.21 -7.03
C ALA A 119 0.71 12.01 -8.01
N THR A 120 -0.35 12.64 -7.49
CA THR A 120 -1.29 13.45 -8.28
C THR A 120 -0.82 14.90 -8.50
N LEU A 121 0.18 15.35 -7.75
CA LEU A 121 0.73 16.71 -7.76
C LEU A 121 1.97 16.83 -8.69
N PRO A 122 2.30 18.04 -9.18
CA PRO A 122 3.46 18.28 -10.05
C PRO A 122 4.81 17.96 -9.38
N PHE A 123 5.81 17.69 -10.21
CA PHE A 123 7.10 17.10 -9.82
C PHE A 123 8.04 18.03 -9.02
N ASP A 124 7.80 19.34 -9.03
CA ASP A 124 8.80 20.33 -8.59
C ASP A 124 8.91 20.53 -7.07
N ILE A 125 8.17 19.74 -6.27
CA ILE A 125 8.13 19.92 -4.82
C ILE A 125 9.23 19.06 -4.15
N PRO A 126 10.29 19.67 -3.57
CA PRO A 126 11.43 18.94 -3.01
C PRO A 126 11.05 18.02 -1.84
N ASN A 127 9.94 18.31 -1.15
CA ASN A 127 9.45 17.52 -0.02
C ASN A 127 9.24 16.04 -0.35
N PHE A 128 8.83 15.71 -1.59
CA PHE A 128 8.61 14.31 -1.99
C PHE A 128 9.91 13.51 -2.16
N ARG A 129 11.02 14.17 -2.54
CA ARG A 129 12.36 13.56 -2.56
C ARG A 129 12.78 13.13 -1.17
N TYR A 130 12.60 14.00 -0.18
CA TYR A 130 12.92 13.67 1.21
C TYR A 130 12.03 12.57 1.77
N THR A 131 10.72 12.58 1.47
CA THR A 131 9.80 11.51 1.90
C THR A 131 10.15 10.13 1.32
N SER A 132 10.56 10.06 0.05
CA SER A 132 10.93 8.78 -0.59
C SER A 132 12.23 8.20 0.00
N ILE A 133 13.20 9.05 0.32
CA ILE A 133 14.45 8.66 1.00
C ILE A 133 14.16 8.26 2.46
N PHE A 134 13.28 8.99 3.14
CA PHE A 134 12.85 8.66 4.50
C PHE A 134 12.21 7.27 4.58
N GLN A 135 11.38 6.88 3.60
CA GLN A 135 10.78 5.55 3.56
C GLN A 135 11.81 4.42 3.39
N LEU A 136 12.87 4.64 2.59
CA LEU A 136 13.97 3.70 2.46
C LEU A 136 14.68 3.48 3.79
N ILE A 137 15.03 4.58 4.47
CA ILE A 137 15.71 4.55 5.76
C ILE A 137 14.81 3.89 6.83
N CYS A 138 13.52 4.22 6.89
CA CYS A 138 12.59 3.59 7.84
C CYS A 138 12.46 2.09 7.63
N MET A 139 12.32 1.61 6.39
CA MET A 139 12.21 0.18 6.13
C MET A 139 13.51 -0.56 6.41
N GLN A 140 14.67 0.02 6.08
CA GLN A 140 15.97 -0.58 6.44
C GLN A 140 16.26 -0.53 7.94
N ILE A 141 15.81 0.49 8.66
CA ILE A 141 15.93 0.53 10.13
C ILE A 141 15.07 -0.57 10.75
N ILE A 142 13.90 -0.90 10.20
CA ILE A 142 13.09 -2.04 10.66
C ILE A 142 13.82 -3.36 10.45
N ASP A 143 14.50 -3.54 9.31
CA ASP A 143 15.31 -4.74 9.02
C ASP A 143 16.64 -4.80 9.80
N ILE A 144 17.19 -3.66 10.28
CA ILE A 144 18.48 -3.58 11.00
C ILE A 144 18.31 -3.59 12.53
N LEU A 145 17.23 -2.97 13.04
CA LEU A 145 16.99 -2.84 14.48
C LEU A 145 16.53 -4.17 15.12
N PHE A 146 16.28 -5.21 14.31
CA PHE A 146 15.77 -6.51 14.74
C PHE A 146 16.37 -7.65 13.90
#